data_AF-A0A9Q0N6M1-F1
#
_entry.id   AF-A0A9Q0N6M1-F1
#
_cell.length_a   1.000
_cell.length_b   1.000
_cell.length_c   1.000
_cell.angle_alpha   90.00
_cell.angle_beta   90.00
_cell.angle_gamma   90.00
#
_symmetry.space_group_name_H-M   'P 1'
#
loop_
_entity.id
_entity.type
_entity.pdbx_description
1 polymer ?
#
loop_
_entity_poly.entity_id
_entity_poly.type
_entity_poly.pdbx_seq_one_letter_code
_entity_poly.pdbx_strand_id
1 'polypeptide(L)'
;MLLNALNLVIVLSLPFCILAANPLVSEGKGEDVVCDTIAKIKQSGIFADDANIMRRIAYAESLFGTHPNTYRSGYNGGIWQVDKIGFEDAKDIQSHPNLGKLWSKIEILLNKQRNNIKWEDLRKPLFSGVFARIRLYLVPSAIPSDINGQAAYWKKYYNSAAGAGTVAGFVNKVNDMNNKFGSTC
;
A
#
# COMPACT_ATOMS: atom_id res chain seq x y z
N MET A 1 2.01 4.45 -71.05
CA MET A 1 3.34 4.55 -70.43
C MET A 1 3.14 4.97 -68.97
N LEU A 2 3.41 4.01 -68.07
CA LEU A 2 3.77 4.09 -66.64
C LEU A 2 2.82 4.70 -65.57
N LEU A 3 2.50 3.78 -64.65
CA LEU A 3 1.94 3.85 -63.29
C LEU A 3 2.38 5.05 -62.42
N ASN A 4 1.59 5.36 -61.39
CA ASN A 4 2.04 5.16 -60.00
C ASN A 4 0.89 5.15 -59.00
N ALA A 5 0.65 3.96 -58.44
CA ALA A 5 -0.27 3.73 -57.34
C ALA A 5 0.34 4.28 -56.04
N LEU A 6 -0.45 5.05 -55.29
CA LEU A 6 -0.10 5.53 -53.97
C LEU A 6 -0.13 4.33 -52.99
N ASN A 7 1.03 3.87 -52.54
CA ASN A 7 1.13 2.90 -51.46
C ASN A 7 0.74 3.57 -50.13
N LEU A 8 -0.47 3.30 -49.66
CA LEU A 8 -0.92 3.66 -48.32
C LEU A 8 -0.23 2.71 -47.31
N VAL A 9 0.83 3.19 -46.66
CA VAL A 9 1.45 2.50 -45.54
C VAL A 9 0.59 2.74 -44.30
N ILE A 10 -0.23 1.75 -43.93
CA ILE A 10 -0.94 1.74 -42.64
C ILE A 10 0.07 1.33 -41.57
N VAL A 11 0.61 2.30 -40.84
CA VAL A 11 1.40 2.03 -39.63
C VAL A 11 0.43 1.66 -38.51
N LEU A 12 0.24 0.36 -38.29
CA LEU A 12 -0.43 -0.15 -37.10
C LEU A 12 0.46 0.13 -35.88
N SER A 13 0.25 1.27 -35.24
CA SER A 13 0.82 1.52 -33.91
C SER A 13 0.18 0.54 -32.93
N LEU A 14 0.90 -0.53 -32.58
CA LEU A 14 0.54 -1.34 -31.42
C LEU A 14 0.43 -0.41 -30.21
N PRO A 15 -0.69 -0.40 -29.48
CA PRO A 15 -0.75 0.36 -28.25
C PRO A 15 0.37 -0.17 -27.35
N PHE A 16 1.27 0.71 -26.94
CA PHE A 16 2.16 0.46 -25.81
C PHE A 16 1.24 0.15 -24.63
N CYS A 17 1.04 -1.14 -24.38
CA CYS A 17 0.38 -1.60 -23.17
C CYS A 17 1.32 -1.18 -22.05
N ILE A 18 1.02 -0.06 -21.39
CA ILE A 18 1.65 0.30 -20.13
C ILE A 18 1.45 -0.93 -19.26
N LEU A 19 2.52 -1.66 -18.97
CA LEU A 19 2.48 -2.76 -18.01
C LEU A 19 1.88 -2.17 -16.74
N ALA A 20 0.62 -2.49 -16.46
CA ALA A 20 -0.04 -2.05 -15.26
C ALA A 20 0.89 -2.38 -14.08
N ALA A 21 1.16 -1.38 -13.25
CA ALA A 21 1.95 -1.51 -12.06
C ALA A 21 1.48 -2.75 -11.29
N ASN A 22 2.30 -3.80 -11.26
CA ASN A 22 1.84 -5.07 -10.67
C ASN A 22 2.17 -5.07 -9.17
N PRO A 23 1.18 -4.97 -8.27
CA PRO A 23 1.42 -4.90 -6.82
C PRO A 23 1.94 -6.22 -6.23
N LEU A 24 2.13 -7.25 -7.05
CA LEU A 24 2.77 -8.52 -6.68
C LEU A 24 4.26 -8.57 -7.02
N VAL A 25 4.78 -7.59 -7.77
CA VAL A 25 6.22 -7.48 -8.07
C VAL A 25 6.92 -6.97 -6.82
N SER A 26 7.96 -7.69 -6.40
CA SER A 26 8.79 -7.29 -5.26
C SER A 26 9.39 -5.92 -5.52
N GLU A 27 9.34 -5.06 -4.51
CA GLU A 27 9.89 -3.70 -4.52
C GLU A 27 9.26 -2.75 -5.55
N GLY A 28 8.04 -3.08 -6.01
CA GLY A 28 7.18 -2.10 -6.66
C GLY A 28 7.05 -0.84 -5.80
N LYS A 29 7.07 0.33 -6.45
CA LYS A 29 7.08 1.65 -5.81
C LYS A 29 6.54 2.68 -6.79
N GLY A 30 6.14 3.83 -6.26
CA GLY A 30 5.43 4.86 -7.01
C GLY A 30 3.99 5.00 -6.55
N GLU A 31 3.41 6.15 -6.87
CA GLU A 31 2.03 6.45 -6.52
C GLU A 31 1.05 5.48 -7.20
N ASP A 32 1.27 5.18 -8.47
CA ASP A 32 0.51 4.21 -9.27
C ASP A 32 0.45 2.83 -8.60
N VAL A 33 1.59 2.30 -8.17
CA VAL A 33 1.68 1.02 -7.44
C VAL A 33 0.90 1.06 -6.12
N VAL A 34 0.96 2.19 -5.41
CA VAL A 34 0.22 2.40 -4.16
C VAL A 34 -1.28 2.45 -4.42
N CYS A 35 -1.71 3.20 -5.43
CA CYS A 35 -3.11 3.34 -5.79
C CYS A 35 -3.71 2.03 -6.30
N ASP A 36 -3.00 1.27 -7.12
CA ASP A 36 -3.44 -0.06 -7.55
C ASP A 36 -3.53 -1.05 -6.37
N THR A 37 -2.58 -0.97 -5.43
CA THR A 37 -2.64 -1.78 -4.20
C THR A 37 -3.87 -1.42 -3.36
N ILE A 38 -4.12 -0.13 -3.14
CA ILE A 38 -5.28 0.35 -2.37
C ILE A 38 -6.58 -0.03 -3.09
N ALA A 39 -6.66 0.14 -4.40
CA ALA A 39 -7.82 -0.23 -5.19
C ALA A 39 -8.12 -1.73 -5.07
N LYS A 40 -7.11 -2.59 -5.18
CA LYS A 40 -7.28 -4.05 -5.03
C LYS A 40 -7.75 -4.44 -3.63
N ILE A 41 -7.23 -3.78 -2.59
CA ILE A 41 -7.68 -3.97 -1.20
C ILE A 41 -9.14 -3.49 -1.05
N LYS A 42 -9.51 -2.31 -1.56
CA LYS A 42 -10.88 -1.78 -1.48
C LYS A 42 -11.88 -2.69 -2.22
N GLN A 43 -11.54 -3.11 -3.44
CA GLN A 43 -12.36 -4.02 -4.26
C GLN A 43 -12.58 -5.39 -3.62
N SER A 44 -11.69 -5.83 -2.73
CA SER A 44 -11.86 -7.09 -2.00
C SER A 44 -13.05 -7.08 -1.02
N GLY A 45 -13.51 -5.89 -0.58
CA GLY A 45 -14.57 -5.74 0.41
C GLY A 45 -14.23 -6.32 1.79
N ILE A 46 -12.95 -6.58 2.08
CA ILE A 46 -12.48 -7.18 3.34
C ILE A 46 -12.53 -6.15 4.48
N PHE A 47 -12.13 -4.92 4.17
CA PHE A 47 -12.02 -3.83 5.14
C PHE A 47 -13.04 -2.74 4.85
N ALA A 48 -13.50 -2.05 5.89
CA ALA A 48 -14.24 -0.79 5.73
C ALA A 48 -13.38 0.28 5.05
N ASP A 49 -14.02 1.36 4.60
CA ASP A 49 -13.33 2.53 4.06
C ASP A 49 -12.26 3.04 5.03
N ASP A 50 -11.15 3.49 4.47
CA ASP A 50 -9.96 3.87 5.21
C ASP A 50 -9.76 5.40 5.28
N ALA A 51 -10.73 6.18 4.79
CA ALA A 51 -10.65 7.63 4.69
C ALA A 51 -9.33 8.14 4.06
N ASN A 52 -8.77 7.40 3.10
CA ASN A 52 -7.48 7.67 2.44
C ASN A 52 -6.24 7.55 3.34
N ILE A 53 -6.37 7.04 4.57
CA ILE A 53 -5.23 6.94 5.49
C ILE A 53 -4.13 6.03 4.93
N MET A 54 -4.47 4.99 4.15
CA MET A 54 -3.48 4.10 3.54
C MET A 54 -2.54 4.83 2.59
N ARG A 55 -3.06 5.71 1.72
CA ARG A 55 -2.25 6.50 0.79
C ARG A 55 -1.33 7.44 1.58
N ARG A 56 -1.88 8.09 2.61
CA ARG A 56 -1.13 9.03 3.46
C ARG A 56 -0.01 8.33 4.24
N ILE A 57 -0.27 7.15 4.80
CA ILE A 57 0.76 6.34 5.49
C ILE A 57 1.84 5.89 4.50
N ALA A 58 1.49 5.41 3.30
CA ALA A 58 2.46 5.01 2.29
C ALA A 58 3.45 6.13 1.95
N TYR A 59 2.95 7.37 1.85
CA TYR A 59 3.83 8.52 1.61
C TYR A 59 4.64 8.91 2.85
N ALA A 60 4.00 8.96 4.02
CA ALA A 60 4.65 9.33 5.26
C ALA A 60 5.82 8.39 5.62
N GLU A 61 5.64 7.08 5.41
CA GLU A 61 6.59 6.03 5.77
C GLU A 61 7.73 5.89 4.77
N SER A 62 7.46 6.02 3.47
CA SER A 62 8.42 5.60 2.45
C SER A 62 8.43 6.41 1.16
N LEU A 63 7.69 7.52 1.09
CA LEU A 63 7.49 8.28 -0.14
C LEU A 63 6.95 7.38 -1.27
N PHE A 64 5.90 6.61 -0.99
CA PHE A 64 5.36 5.58 -1.91
C PHE A 64 6.40 4.51 -2.30
N GLY A 65 7.31 4.18 -1.38
CA GLY A 65 8.38 3.20 -1.58
C GLY A 65 9.62 3.73 -2.31
N THR A 66 9.66 5.02 -2.64
CA THR A 66 10.80 5.63 -3.36
C THR A 66 11.92 6.08 -2.43
N HIS A 67 11.68 6.16 -1.12
CA HIS A 67 12.71 6.51 -0.16
C HIS A 67 13.84 5.45 -0.17
N PRO A 68 15.14 5.84 -0.22
CA PRO A 68 16.26 4.89 -0.34
C PRO A 68 16.29 3.80 0.75
N ASN A 69 15.83 4.14 1.97
CA ASN A 69 15.80 3.21 3.10
C ASN A 69 14.55 2.34 3.18
N THR A 70 13.62 2.40 2.21
CA THR A 70 12.38 1.60 2.23
C THR A 70 12.69 0.10 2.29
N TYR A 71 13.60 -0.35 1.43
CA TYR A 71 13.92 -1.76 1.18
C TYR A 71 15.30 -2.15 1.73
N ARG A 72 15.71 -1.50 2.82
CA ARG A 72 17.01 -1.70 3.48
C ARG A 72 17.22 -3.15 3.95
N SER A 73 18.47 -3.57 4.03
CA SER A 73 18.83 -4.89 4.53
C SER A 73 18.25 -5.14 5.93
N GLY A 74 17.71 -6.34 6.16
CA GLY A 74 17.09 -6.73 7.42
C GLY A 74 15.68 -6.18 7.68
N TYR A 75 15.09 -5.38 6.77
CA TYR A 75 13.74 -4.84 6.93
C TYR A 75 12.87 -5.10 5.69
N ASN A 76 11.80 -5.88 5.86
CA ASN A 76 10.94 -6.31 4.75
C ASN A 76 9.53 -5.69 4.79
N GLY A 77 9.30 -4.66 5.61
CA GLY A 77 7.98 -4.03 5.80
C GLY A 77 7.34 -3.39 4.57
N GLY A 78 8.09 -3.25 3.46
CA GLY A 78 7.60 -2.71 2.19
C GLY A 78 7.23 -1.23 2.25
N ILE A 79 6.36 -0.80 1.34
CA ILE A 79 5.93 0.60 1.21
C ILE A 79 5.34 1.14 2.52
N TRP A 80 4.52 0.36 3.22
CA TRP A 80 3.87 0.80 4.46
C TRP A 80 4.73 0.63 5.72
N GLN A 81 6.00 0.23 5.56
CA GLN A 81 6.98 0.06 6.64
C GLN A 81 6.42 -0.67 7.87
N VAL A 82 5.59 -1.70 7.67
CA VAL A 82 5.18 -2.59 8.76
C VAL A 82 6.45 -3.13 9.43
N ASP A 83 6.48 -3.23 10.76
CA ASP A 83 7.61 -3.80 11.50
C ASP A 83 7.40 -5.30 11.73
N LYS A 84 8.47 -5.99 12.15
CA LYS A 84 8.42 -7.44 12.36
C LYS A 84 7.40 -7.83 13.43
N ILE A 85 7.21 -6.99 14.45
CA ILE A 85 6.21 -7.20 15.50
C ILE A 85 4.80 -7.10 14.92
N GLY A 86 4.50 -6.05 14.16
CA GLY A 86 3.20 -5.86 13.51
C GLY A 86 2.88 -6.94 12.48
N PHE A 87 3.89 -7.54 11.86
CA PHE A 87 3.72 -8.70 11.02
C PHE A 87 3.25 -9.94 11.77
N GLU A 88 3.89 -10.26 12.90
CA GLU A 88 3.49 -11.42 13.69
C GLU A 88 2.12 -11.18 14.35
N ASP A 89 1.87 -9.96 14.85
CA ASP A 89 0.57 -9.57 15.44
C ASP A 89 -0.57 -9.66 14.42
N ALA A 90 -0.34 -9.23 13.18
CA ALA A 90 -1.31 -9.38 12.09
C ALA A 90 -1.62 -10.85 11.74
N LYS A 91 -0.77 -11.81 12.15
CA LYS A 91 -0.99 -13.25 11.95
C LYS A 91 -1.56 -13.94 13.19
N ASP A 92 -1.55 -13.28 14.35
CA ASP A 92 -1.97 -13.85 15.62
C ASP A 92 -3.50 -13.84 15.78
N ILE A 93 -4.14 -14.90 15.29
CA ILE A 93 -5.58 -15.09 15.49
C ILE A 93 -5.97 -15.58 16.89
N GLN A 94 -5.00 -16.02 17.70
CA GLN A 94 -5.28 -16.53 19.04
C GLN A 94 -5.56 -15.34 19.96
N SER A 95 -4.74 -14.30 19.87
CA SER A 95 -4.95 -13.04 20.58
C SER A 95 -6.06 -12.18 19.96
N HIS A 96 -6.33 -12.33 18.65
CA HIS A 96 -7.34 -11.56 17.91
C HIS A 96 -8.40 -12.46 17.26
N PRO A 97 -9.40 -12.96 18.00
CA PRO A 97 -10.34 -13.99 17.49
C PRO A 97 -11.17 -13.53 16.28
N ASN A 98 -11.47 -12.22 16.17
CA ASN A 98 -12.17 -11.67 15.00
C ASN A 98 -11.32 -11.70 13.71
N LEU A 99 -9.99 -11.81 13.84
CA LEU A 99 -9.06 -11.84 12.73
C LEU A 99 -9.12 -13.17 11.96
N GLY A 100 -9.58 -14.26 12.58
CA GLY A 100 -9.72 -15.57 11.93
C GLY A 100 -10.65 -15.53 10.71
N LYS A 101 -11.83 -14.89 10.84
CA LYS A 101 -12.79 -14.73 9.72
C LYS A 101 -12.25 -13.83 8.62
N LEU A 102 -11.47 -12.82 9.00
CA LEU A 102 -10.83 -11.90 8.07
C LEU A 102 -9.77 -12.63 7.22
N TRP A 103 -8.97 -13.50 7.86
CA TRP A 103 -7.89 -14.23 7.20
C TRP A 103 -8.38 -15.13 6.07
N SER A 104 -9.54 -15.80 6.19
CA SER A 104 -10.06 -16.62 5.09
C SER A 104 -10.24 -15.84 3.79
N LYS A 105 -10.65 -14.56 3.87
CA LYS A 105 -10.76 -13.68 2.68
C LYS A 105 -9.40 -13.18 2.23
N ILE A 106 -8.49 -12.89 3.17
CA ILE A 106 -7.14 -12.40 2.87
C ILE A 106 -6.30 -13.46 2.16
N GLU A 107 -6.40 -14.72 2.56
CA GLU A 107 -5.67 -15.83 1.91
C GLU A 107 -6.04 -15.97 0.43
N ILE A 108 -7.33 -15.73 0.09
CA ILE A 108 -7.81 -15.67 -1.29
C ILE A 108 -7.21 -14.46 -2.01
N LEU A 109 -7.29 -13.26 -1.41
CA LEU A 109 -6.75 -12.03 -1.99
C LEU A 109 -5.24 -12.13 -2.30
N LEU A 110 -4.48 -12.75 -1.40
CA LEU A 110 -3.03 -12.90 -1.52
C LEU A 110 -2.62 -14.18 -2.27
N ASN A 111 -3.57 -15.06 -2.58
CA ASN A 111 -3.33 -16.41 -3.10
C ASN A 111 -2.25 -17.15 -2.29
N LYS A 112 -2.33 -17.05 -0.95
CA LYS A 112 -1.33 -17.62 -0.05
C LYS A 112 -1.92 -17.85 1.34
N GLN A 113 -1.77 -19.06 1.87
CA GLN A 113 -2.18 -19.39 3.23
C GLN A 113 -1.39 -18.57 4.26
N ARG A 114 -2.06 -18.10 5.32
CA ARG A 114 -1.51 -17.22 6.37
C ARG A 114 -0.19 -17.75 6.92
N ASN A 115 -0.14 -19.03 7.26
CA ASN A 115 1.03 -19.65 7.88
C ASN A 115 2.22 -19.73 6.91
N ASN A 116 1.98 -19.67 5.59
CA ASN A 116 3.01 -19.70 4.56
C ASN A 116 3.49 -18.29 4.14
N ILE A 117 2.82 -17.23 4.59
CA ILE A 117 3.28 -15.85 4.37
C ILE A 117 4.52 -15.61 5.22
N LYS A 118 5.61 -15.25 4.55
CA LYS A 118 6.92 -14.96 5.14
C LYS A 118 7.12 -13.46 5.25
N TRP A 119 8.08 -13.05 6.08
CA TRP A 119 8.36 -11.64 6.29
C TRP A 119 8.76 -10.93 4.98
N GLU A 120 9.53 -11.64 4.16
CA GLU A 120 10.04 -11.20 2.87
C GLU A 120 8.92 -10.93 1.86
N ASP A 121 7.74 -11.56 2.02
CA ASP A 121 6.62 -11.30 1.12
C ASP A 121 6.13 -9.85 1.22
N LEU A 122 6.31 -9.17 2.36
CA LEU A 122 5.94 -7.76 2.49
C LEU A 122 6.82 -6.81 1.64
N ARG A 123 7.89 -7.29 1.01
CA ARG A 123 8.55 -6.52 -0.06
C ARG A 123 7.65 -6.34 -1.29
N LYS A 124 6.58 -7.13 -1.43
CA LYS A 124 5.55 -6.95 -2.46
C LYS A 124 4.49 -5.95 -1.97
N PRO A 125 4.14 -4.92 -2.76
CA PRO A 125 3.18 -3.88 -2.37
C PRO A 125 1.86 -4.41 -1.79
N LEU A 126 1.23 -5.41 -2.43
CA LEU A 126 -0.04 -5.95 -1.97
C LEU A 126 0.05 -6.58 -0.58
N PHE A 127 1.13 -7.32 -0.30
CA PHE A 127 1.35 -7.93 1.00
C PHE A 127 1.60 -6.85 2.07
N SER A 128 2.48 -5.88 1.78
CA SER A 128 2.72 -4.75 2.69
C SER A 128 1.44 -3.99 3.02
N GLY A 129 0.63 -3.66 2.00
CA GLY A 129 -0.62 -2.93 2.15
C GLY A 129 -1.69 -3.69 2.93
N VAL A 130 -1.84 -5.00 2.69
CA VAL A 130 -2.78 -5.83 3.46
C VAL A 130 -2.38 -5.91 4.92
N PHE A 131 -1.09 -6.12 5.23
CA PHE A 131 -0.63 -6.17 6.62
C PHE A 131 -0.79 -4.82 7.32
N ALA A 132 -0.56 -3.70 6.62
CA ALA A 132 -0.84 -2.37 7.14
C ALA A 132 -2.35 -2.17 7.43
N ARG A 133 -3.24 -2.66 6.55
CA ARG A 133 -4.69 -2.64 6.83
C ARG A 133 -5.09 -3.50 8.02
N ILE A 134 -4.50 -4.69 8.18
CA ILE A 134 -4.74 -5.52 9.37
C ILE A 134 -4.33 -4.75 10.64
N ARG A 135 -3.14 -4.15 10.65
CA ARG A 135 -2.68 -3.34 11.80
C ARG A 135 -3.67 -2.22 12.15
N LEU A 136 -4.20 -1.52 11.15
CA LEU A 136 -5.22 -0.50 11.36
C LEU A 136 -6.56 -1.08 11.83
N TYR A 137 -6.93 -2.28 11.36
CA TYR A 137 -8.15 -3.00 11.76
C TYR A 137 -8.11 -3.46 13.23
N LEU A 138 -6.93 -3.80 13.74
CA LEU A 138 -6.74 -4.20 15.14
C LEU A 138 -6.84 -3.03 16.13
N VAL A 139 -6.86 -1.79 15.65
CA VAL A 139 -7.03 -0.61 16.49
C VAL A 139 -8.52 -0.38 16.76
N PRO A 140 -8.95 -0.30 18.03
CA PRO A 140 -10.38 -0.15 18.37
C PRO A 140 -10.94 1.25 18.10
N SER A 141 -10.08 2.24 17.82
CA SER A 141 -10.49 3.61 17.51
C SER A 141 -10.87 3.75 16.04
N ALA A 142 -11.93 4.51 15.75
CA ALA A 142 -12.28 4.85 14.38
C ALA A 142 -11.16 5.66 13.69
N ILE A 143 -10.99 5.44 12.39
CA ILE A 143 -10.06 6.20 11.55
C ILE A 143 -10.65 7.59 11.30
N PRO A 144 -9.96 8.68 11.71
CA PRO A 144 -10.43 10.05 11.43
C PRO A 144 -10.42 10.34 9.93
N SER A 145 -11.28 11.25 9.47
CA SER A 145 -11.36 11.62 8.04
C SER A 145 -10.42 12.77 7.64
N ASP A 146 -10.09 13.66 8.58
CA ASP A 146 -9.23 14.81 8.34
C ASP A 146 -7.74 14.48 8.55
N ILE A 147 -6.87 15.31 7.95
CA ILE A 147 -5.41 15.09 7.96
C ILE A 147 -4.83 15.16 9.38
N ASN A 148 -5.31 16.10 10.21
CA ASN A 148 -4.77 16.29 11.56
C ASN A 148 -5.16 15.12 12.48
N GLY A 149 -6.43 14.69 12.42
CA GLY A 149 -6.90 13.50 13.12
C GLY A 149 -6.12 12.26 12.71
N GLN A 150 -5.89 12.06 11.41
CA GLN A 150 -5.10 10.93 10.93
C GLN A 150 -3.63 11.00 11.32
N ALA A 151 -3.03 12.19 11.38
CA ALA A 151 -1.66 12.37 11.86
C ALA A 151 -1.51 11.96 13.32
N ALA A 152 -2.44 12.37 14.19
CA ALA A 152 -2.48 11.96 15.59
C ALA A 152 -2.72 10.44 15.73
N TYR A 153 -3.65 9.90 14.93
CA TYR A 153 -3.97 8.48 14.89
C TYR A 153 -2.75 7.64 14.48
N TRP A 154 -2.10 8.01 13.37
CA TRP A 154 -0.89 7.36 12.87
C TRP A 154 0.23 7.40 13.90
N LYS A 155 0.46 8.55 14.55
CA LYS A 155 1.51 8.66 15.57
C LYS A 155 1.25 7.74 16.76
N LYS A 156 0.00 7.68 17.21
CA LYS A 156 -0.40 6.86 18.37
C LYS A 156 -0.34 5.36 18.08
N TYR A 157 -0.88 4.91 16.94
CA TYR A 157 -1.18 3.50 16.70
C TYR A 157 -0.29 2.82 15.65
N TYR A 158 0.32 3.59 14.75
CA TYR A 158 1.09 3.04 13.64
C TYR A 158 2.60 3.25 13.82
N ASN A 159 3.05 4.51 13.94
CA ASN A 159 4.47 4.86 14.11
C ASN A 159 5.04 4.55 15.52
N SER A 160 4.16 4.52 16.53
CA SER A 160 4.48 4.47 17.98
C SER A 160 5.16 5.72 18.53
N ALA A 161 5.15 5.86 19.86
CA ALA A 161 5.82 6.97 20.55
C ALA A 161 7.34 7.00 20.28
N ALA A 162 7.98 5.82 20.21
CA ALA A 162 9.42 5.67 19.97
C ALA A 162 9.83 5.89 18.51
N GLY A 163 8.88 5.86 17.57
CA GLY A 163 9.16 6.18 16.16
C GLY A 163 9.58 7.64 15.99
N ALA A 164 10.52 7.89 15.07
CA ALA A 164 11.04 9.24 14.81
C ALA A 164 10.02 10.19 14.16
N GLY A 165 8.88 9.66 13.72
CA GLY A 165 7.82 10.44 13.10
C GLY A 165 7.14 11.39 14.08
N THR A 166 6.72 12.57 13.61
CA THR A 166 5.94 13.53 14.40
C THR A 166 4.60 13.81 13.73
N VAL A 167 3.60 14.23 14.51
CA VAL A 167 2.28 14.64 13.99
C VAL A 167 2.45 15.74 12.93
N ALA A 168 3.22 16.79 13.25
CA ALA A 168 3.51 17.87 12.30
C ALA A 168 4.23 17.37 11.04
N GLY A 169 5.20 16.47 11.19
CA GLY A 169 5.91 15.88 10.06
C GLY A 169 5.00 15.07 9.13
N PHE A 170 4.04 14.34 9.68
CA PHE A 170 3.03 13.64 8.89
C PHE A 170 2.15 14.62 8.12
N VAL A 171 1.61 15.65 8.79
CA VAL A 171 0.76 16.68 8.16
C VAL A 171 1.51 17.36 7.01
N ASN A 172 2.75 17.77 7.22
CA ASN A 172 3.57 18.41 6.19
C ASN A 172 3.76 17.49 4.97
N LYS A 173 4.18 16.23 5.21
CA LYS A 173 4.35 15.24 4.13
C LYS A 173 3.06 15.01 3.35
N VAL A 174 1.90 14.94 4.02
CA VAL A 174 0.61 14.75 3.35
C VAL A 174 0.20 15.97 2.53
N ASN A 175 0.44 17.18 3.02
CA ASN A 175 0.18 18.40 2.26
C ASN A 175 1.08 18.48 1.02
N ASP A 176 2.38 18.18 1.16
CA ASP A 176 3.32 18.12 0.03
C ASP A 176 2.91 17.05 -0.99
N MET A 177 2.49 15.88 -0.52
CA MET A 177 1.94 14.82 -1.36
C MET A 177 0.71 15.30 -2.13
N ASN A 178 -0.26 15.93 -1.46
CA ASN A 178 -1.48 16.42 -2.09
C ASN A 178 -1.19 17.50 -3.14
N ASN A 179 -0.22 18.38 -2.89
CA ASN A 179 0.21 19.39 -3.85
C ASN A 179 0.85 18.78 -5.10
N LYS A 180 1.60 17.68 -4.94
CA LYS A 180 2.33 17.04 -6.04
C LYS A 180 1.48 16.06 -6.86
N PHE A 181 0.59 15.32 -6.20
CA PHE A 181 -0.12 14.18 -6.79
C PHE A 181 -1.65 14.29 -6.70
N GLY A 182 -2.19 15.38 -6.16
CA GLY A 182 -3.61 15.46 -5.81
C GLY A 182 -3.95 14.65 -4.56
N SER A 183 -5.22 14.72 -4.14
CA SER A 183 -5.67 14.20 -2.85
C SER A 183 -6.21 12.76 -2.88
N THR A 184 -6.36 12.18 -4.06
CA THR A 184 -7.00 10.87 -4.27
C THR A 184 -6.08 9.91 -5.02
N CYS A 185 -6.30 8.63 -4.79
CA CYS A 185 -6.21 7.63 -5.84
C CYS A 185 -7.58 7.65 -6.55
#